data_AF-X1GKT1-F1
#
_entry.id   AF-X1GKT1-F1
#
_cell.length_a   1.000
_cell.length_b   1.000
_cell.length_c   1.000
_cell.angle_alpha   90.00
_cell.angle_beta   90.00
_cell.angle_gamma   90.00
#
_symmetry.space_group_name_H-M   'P 1'
#
loop_
_entity.id
_entity.type
_entity.pdbx_description
1 polymer ?
#
loop_
_entity_poly.entity_id
_entity_poly.type
_entity_poly.pdbx_seq_one_letter_code
_entity_poly.pdbx_strand_id
1 'polypeptide(L)'
;GEEEEKTYFQKDFERKFYSEKTNRTLCQTFLEKALKDPLTGEIGKSIIFCVSQNHASKITQMLNELAHKTYEGKYSSDFAVQVTSSIEDAQQMAINFSNNNLNGHTTFKEGYHSSKTRVCVTVGMMTTGYDCEDILNLCLMRAIFSPQDFIQMKGRGTRKYDFVYSERDYLGKIEKDEVKKERFKLFDFFAICEYFEEKFNYDEVIELPPETGKESGMPPTQLSTEYKSFRSDPLKELSETFIGFEGMRIDRKFFEKFEEVVKGDEYVKDKIYE
;
A
#
# COMPACT_ATOMS: atom_id res chain seq x y z
N GLY A 1 -3.49 -13.43 -28.80
CA GLY A 1 -2.13 -13.91 -28.51
C GLY A 1 -1.72 -13.47 -27.12
N GLU A 2 -1.05 -12.32 -27.02
CA GLU A 2 -0.50 -11.82 -25.75
C GLU A 2 -1.53 -11.16 -24.81
N GLU A 3 -2.56 -10.49 -25.33
CA GLU A 3 -3.64 -9.93 -24.49
C GLU A 3 -4.48 -11.04 -23.82
N GLU A 4 -4.74 -12.13 -24.54
CA GLU A 4 -5.43 -13.30 -23.98
C GLU A 4 -4.58 -13.99 -22.93
N GLU A 5 -3.26 -14.14 -23.13
CA GLU A 5 -2.35 -14.71 -22.13
C GLU A 5 -2.23 -13.82 -20.87
N LYS A 6 -2.11 -12.49 -21.01
CA LYS A 6 -2.09 -11.55 -19.88
C LYS A 6 -3.41 -11.63 -19.08
N THR A 7 -4.54 -11.69 -19.77
CA THR A 7 -5.88 -11.79 -19.14
C THR A 7 -6.08 -13.15 -18.47
N TYR A 8 -5.56 -14.23 -19.05
CA TYR A 8 -5.65 -15.59 -18.50
C TYR A 8 -4.76 -15.76 -17.27
N PHE A 9 -3.51 -15.26 -17.32
CA PHE A 9 -2.61 -15.21 -16.17
C PHE A 9 -3.19 -14.39 -15.01
N GLN A 10 -3.78 -13.23 -15.31
CA GLN A 10 -4.44 -12.38 -14.32
C GLN A 10 -5.60 -13.10 -13.62
N LYS A 11 -6.47 -13.79 -14.38
CA LYS A 11 -7.62 -14.52 -13.83
C LYS A 11 -7.24 -15.70 -12.94
N ASP A 12 -6.20 -16.45 -13.30
CA ASP A 12 -5.76 -17.60 -12.50
C ASP A 12 -4.97 -17.21 -11.23
N PHE A 13 -4.24 -16.09 -11.27
CA PHE A 13 -3.59 -15.53 -10.07
C PHE A 13 -4.60 -14.93 -9.10
N GLU A 14 -5.58 -14.19 -9.60
CA GLU A 14 -6.67 -13.67 -8.77
C GLU A 14 -7.45 -14.82 -8.11
N ARG A 15 -7.71 -15.92 -8.85
CA ARG A 15 -8.39 -17.14 -8.35
C ARG A 15 -7.70 -17.79 -7.15
N LYS A 16 -6.36 -17.88 -7.12
CA LYS A 16 -5.63 -18.50 -6.00
C LYS A 16 -5.75 -17.73 -4.68
N PHE A 17 -5.81 -16.40 -4.73
CA PHE A 17 -5.89 -15.55 -3.54
C PHE A 17 -7.33 -15.22 -3.08
N TYR A 18 -8.36 -15.74 -3.76
CA TYR A 18 -9.70 -15.83 -3.12
C TYR A 18 -9.74 -16.87 -1.99
N SER A 19 -8.72 -17.72 -1.87
CA SER A 19 -8.58 -18.67 -0.77
C SER A 19 -8.41 -17.94 0.55
N GLU A 20 -9.37 -18.13 1.45
CA GLU A 20 -9.37 -17.57 2.80
C GLU A 20 -8.08 -17.94 3.57
N LYS A 21 -7.59 -19.17 3.38
CA LYS A 21 -6.36 -19.66 4.01
C LYS A 21 -5.13 -18.85 3.59
N THR A 22 -5.02 -18.53 2.31
CA THR A 22 -3.88 -17.77 1.78
C THR A 22 -3.91 -16.34 2.32
N ASN A 23 -5.06 -15.68 2.28
CA ASN A 23 -5.23 -14.32 2.84
C ASN A 23 -4.93 -14.26 4.34
N ARG A 24 -5.30 -15.31 5.08
CA ARG A 24 -4.97 -15.44 6.49
C ARG A 24 -3.46 -15.52 6.72
N THR A 25 -2.75 -16.35 5.95
CA THR A 25 -1.28 -16.45 6.00
C THR A 25 -0.63 -15.10 5.66
N LEU A 26 -1.13 -14.38 4.65
CA LEU A 26 -0.62 -13.05 4.30
C LEU A 26 -0.78 -12.06 5.46
N CYS A 27 -1.97 -12.01 6.07
CA CYS A 27 -2.25 -11.12 7.19
C CYS A 27 -1.39 -11.45 8.41
N GLN A 28 -1.20 -12.73 8.73
CA GLN A 28 -0.32 -13.17 9.82
C GLN A 28 1.13 -12.76 9.56
N THR A 29 1.62 -13.02 8.35
CA THR A 29 2.99 -12.66 7.95
C THR A 29 3.23 -11.15 8.04
N PHE A 30 2.27 -10.36 7.57
CA PHE A 30 2.31 -8.91 7.72
C PHE A 30 2.41 -8.50 9.19
N LEU A 31 1.52 -8.98 10.07
CA LEU A 31 1.52 -8.62 11.49
C LEU A 31 2.81 -9.05 12.22
N GLU A 32 3.39 -10.19 11.86
CA GLU A 32 4.61 -10.71 12.47
C GLU A 32 5.87 -9.92 12.07
N LYS A 33 5.90 -9.40 10.84
CA LYS A 33 7.11 -8.81 10.25
C LYS A 33 7.05 -7.30 10.07
N ALA A 34 5.87 -6.70 10.23
CA ALA A 34 5.68 -5.26 10.12
C ALA A 34 6.59 -4.51 11.09
N LEU A 35 7.10 -3.37 10.63
CA LEU A 35 7.71 -2.39 11.49
C LEU A 35 6.67 -1.87 12.47
N LYS A 36 7.13 -1.67 13.70
CA LYS A 36 6.35 -1.16 14.81
C LYS A 36 6.55 0.33 14.93
N ASP A 37 5.54 1.00 15.47
CA ASP A 37 5.67 2.38 15.93
C ASP A 37 6.78 2.45 16.99
N PRO A 38 7.80 3.30 16.81
CA PRO A 38 8.95 3.32 17.70
C PRO A 38 8.62 3.83 19.11
N LEU A 39 7.52 4.56 19.28
CA LEU A 39 7.13 5.15 20.56
C LEU A 39 6.14 4.27 21.33
N THR A 40 5.29 3.51 20.64
CA THR A 40 4.27 2.67 21.29
C THR A 40 4.52 1.17 21.19
N GLY A 41 5.34 0.72 20.24
CA GLY A 41 5.58 -0.71 19.98
C GLY A 41 4.40 -1.44 19.34
N GLU A 42 3.30 -0.75 19.01
CA GLU A 42 2.20 -1.30 18.22
C GLU A 42 2.60 -1.37 16.72
N ILE A 43 1.79 -1.99 15.87
CA ILE A 43 2.08 -2.01 14.42
C ILE A 43 2.16 -0.57 13.90
N GLY A 44 3.22 -0.24 13.16
CA GLY A 44 3.37 1.06 12.53
C GLY A 44 2.24 1.35 11.53
N LYS A 45 1.94 2.62 11.24
CA LYS A 45 0.90 2.93 10.27
C LYS A 45 1.21 2.31 8.91
N SER A 46 0.18 1.69 8.34
CA SER A 46 0.33 0.79 7.22
C SER A 46 -0.78 0.97 6.19
N ILE A 47 -0.44 0.79 4.91
CA ILE A 47 -1.41 0.77 3.82
C ILE A 47 -1.30 -0.57 3.09
N ILE A 48 -2.44 -1.23 2.89
CA ILE A 48 -2.54 -2.50 2.15
C ILE A 48 -3.35 -2.26 0.88
N PHE A 49 -2.76 -2.60 -0.26
CA PHE A 49 -3.37 -2.49 -1.58
C PHE A 49 -3.91 -3.85 -2.03
N CYS A 50 -5.24 -3.98 -2.10
CA CYS A 50 -5.95 -5.18 -2.47
C CYS A 50 -6.49 -5.13 -3.90
N VAL A 51 -6.76 -6.32 -4.47
CA VAL A 51 -7.26 -6.50 -5.85
C VAL A 51 -8.64 -5.84 -6.07
N SER A 52 -9.55 -5.99 -5.11
CA SER A 52 -10.94 -5.52 -5.23
C SER A 52 -11.49 -5.06 -3.88
N GLN A 53 -12.63 -4.36 -3.90
CA GLN A 53 -13.29 -3.89 -2.68
C GLN A 53 -13.73 -5.06 -1.78
N ASN A 54 -14.21 -6.15 -2.38
CA ASN A 54 -14.55 -7.37 -1.65
C ASN A 54 -13.32 -8.01 -1.00
N HIS A 55 -12.19 -7.99 -1.68
CA HIS A 55 -10.93 -8.47 -1.11
C HIS A 55 -10.48 -7.56 0.04
N ALA A 56 -10.56 -6.23 -0.12
CA ALA A 56 -10.24 -5.27 0.93
C ALA A 56 -11.11 -5.48 2.18
N SER A 57 -12.40 -5.74 2.02
CA SER A 57 -13.32 -6.05 3.12
C SER A 57 -12.89 -7.30 3.89
N LYS A 58 -12.59 -8.39 3.18
CA LYS A 58 -12.11 -9.65 3.80
C LYS A 58 -10.81 -9.47 4.56
N ILE A 59 -9.84 -8.77 3.97
CA ILE A 59 -8.55 -8.50 4.63
C ILE A 59 -8.74 -7.63 5.86
N THR A 60 -9.59 -6.60 5.78
CA THR A 60 -9.94 -5.74 6.91
C THR A 60 -10.53 -6.56 8.07
N GLN A 61 -11.47 -7.46 7.77
CA GLN A 61 -12.05 -8.34 8.77
C GLN A 61 -10.99 -9.24 9.41
N MET A 62 -10.19 -9.94 8.60
CA MET A 62 -9.16 -10.85 9.10
C MET A 62 -8.13 -10.14 9.99
N LEU A 63 -7.69 -8.94 9.61
CA LEU A 63 -6.75 -8.16 10.39
C LEU A 63 -7.33 -7.73 11.73
N ASN A 64 -8.60 -7.31 11.77
CA ASN A 64 -9.26 -6.97 13.02
C ASN A 64 -9.44 -8.20 13.93
N GLU A 65 -9.80 -9.36 13.39
CA GLU A 65 -9.88 -10.61 14.16
C GLU A 65 -8.52 -11.03 14.75
N LEU A 66 -7.45 -10.90 13.97
CA LEU A 66 -6.09 -11.18 14.43
C LEU A 66 -5.61 -10.16 15.46
N ALA A 67 -5.90 -8.86 15.24
CA ALA A 67 -5.55 -7.79 16.15
C ALA A 67 -6.29 -7.92 17.48
N HIS A 68 -7.58 -8.28 17.47
CA HIS A 68 -8.35 -8.50 18.69
C HIS A 68 -7.76 -9.62 19.56
N LYS A 69 -7.21 -10.67 18.92
CA LYS A 69 -6.50 -11.77 19.63
C LYS A 69 -5.12 -11.37 20.14
N THR A 70 -4.42 -10.50 19.41
CA THR A 70 -3.03 -10.13 19.71
C THR A 70 -2.95 -8.97 20.73
N TYR A 71 -3.90 -8.06 20.65
CA TYR A 71 -3.96 -6.81 21.41
C TYR A 71 -5.27 -6.73 22.20
N GLU A 72 -5.42 -7.63 23.16
CA GLU A 72 -6.64 -7.77 23.97
C GLU A 72 -7.00 -6.43 24.66
N GLY A 73 -8.25 -5.99 24.49
CA GLY A 73 -8.77 -4.75 25.07
C GLY A 73 -8.26 -3.45 24.45
N LYS A 74 -7.42 -3.49 23.41
CA LYS A 74 -6.88 -2.27 22.76
C LYS A 74 -7.65 -1.83 21.52
N TYR A 75 -8.10 -2.78 20.71
CA TYR A 75 -8.84 -2.51 19.47
C TYR A 75 -10.24 -3.13 19.50
N SER A 76 -11.19 -2.45 18.87
CA SER A 76 -12.60 -2.84 18.75
C SER A 76 -13.04 -2.72 17.28
N SER A 77 -12.46 -3.56 16.43
CA SER A 77 -12.67 -3.55 14.96
C SER A 77 -12.24 -2.24 14.28
N ASP A 78 -11.34 -1.50 14.92
CA ASP A 78 -10.79 -0.23 14.45
C ASP A 78 -9.28 -0.30 14.20
N PHE A 79 -8.67 -1.49 14.29
CA PHE A 79 -7.26 -1.71 13.97
C PHE A 79 -6.99 -1.54 12.48
N ALA A 80 -7.84 -2.19 11.67
CA ALA A 80 -7.81 -2.09 10.21
C ALA A 80 -9.13 -1.50 9.70
N VAL A 81 -9.06 -0.59 8.73
CA VAL A 81 -10.23 0.06 8.14
C VAL A 81 -10.17 -0.02 6.62
N GLN A 82 -11.30 -0.41 6.03
CA GLN A 82 -11.46 -0.40 4.58
C GLN A 82 -11.69 1.04 4.09
N VAL A 83 -10.80 1.52 3.24
CA VAL A 83 -10.87 2.85 2.61
C VAL A 83 -10.96 2.65 1.10
N THR A 84 -12.19 2.44 0.62
CA THR A 84 -12.49 2.22 -0.80
C THR A 84 -13.66 3.06 -1.24
N SER A 85 -13.80 3.30 -2.55
CA SER A 85 -14.82 4.20 -3.11
C SER A 85 -16.27 3.78 -2.83
N SER A 86 -16.49 2.53 -2.45
CA SER A 86 -17.80 2.02 -2.01
C SER A 86 -18.16 2.33 -0.56
N ILE A 87 -17.20 2.80 0.25
CA ILE A 87 -17.41 3.14 1.65
C ILE A 87 -17.83 4.61 1.73
N GLU A 88 -18.91 4.87 2.45
CA GLU A 88 -19.35 6.22 2.77
C GLU A 88 -18.24 6.97 3.52
N ASP A 89 -18.04 8.25 3.19
CA ASP A 89 -16.99 9.09 3.76
C ASP A 89 -15.54 8.59 3.57
N ALA A 90 -15.28 7.66 2.64
CA ALA A 90 -13.93 7.11 2.42
C ALA A 90 -12.85 8.19 2.20
N GLN A 91 -13.20 9.29 1.54
CA GLN A 91 -12.29 10.44 1.38
C GLN A 91 -11.93 11.07 2.72
N GLN A 92 -12.93 11.31 3.59
CA GLN A 92 -12.70 11.86 4.93
C GLN A 92 -11.92 10.87 5.80
N MET A 93 -12.17 9.56 5.66
CA MET A 93 -11.39 8.54 6.36
C MET A 93 -9.91 8.59 5.96
N ALA A 94 -9.62 8.74 4.66
CA ALA A 94 -8.26 8.88 4.16
C ALA A 94 -7.58 10.15 4.71
N ILE A 95 -8.29 11.29 4.73
CA ILE A 95 -7.80 12.54 5.34
C ILE A 95 -7.51 12.34 6.83
N ASN A 96 -8.46 11.75 7.55
CA ASN A 96 -8.31 11.50 8.98
C ASN A 96 -7.15 10.56 9.28
N PHE A 97 -6.92 9.55 8.43
CA PHE A 97 -5.77 8.66 8.58
C PHE A 97 -4.46 9.40 8.32
N SER A 98 -4.40 10.23 7.27
CA SER A 98 -3.26 11.11 6.98
C SER A 98 -2.91 11.98 8.18
N ASN A 99 -3.94 12.56 8.81
CA ASN A 99 -3.80 13.52 9.91
C ASN A 99 -3.79 12.87 11.31
N ASN A 100 -3.61 11.55 11.42
CA ASN A 100 -3.51 10.84 12.70
C ASN A 100 -4.76 10.85 13.60
N ASN A 101 -5.94 11.02 12.99
CA ASN A 101 -7.22 11.19 13.68
C ASN A 101 -8.24 10.08 13.40
N LEU A 102 -7.93 9.10 12.54
CA LEU A 102 -8.90 8.06 12.16
C LEU A 102 -9.20 7.13 13.33
N ASN A 103 -10.47 7.13 13.77
CA ASN A 103 -10.97 6.43 14.96
C ASN A 103 -10.30 6.89 16.27
N GLY A 104 -9.83 8.14 16.31
CA GLY A 104 -9.14 8.73 17.46
C GLY A 104 -7.66 8.41 17.50
N HIS A 105 -7.07 8.58 18.68
CA HIS A 105 -5.63 8.38 18.91
C HIS A 105 -5.33 7.03 19.56
N THR A 106 -4.09 6.57 19.40
CA THR A 106 -3.58 5.36 20.02
C THR A 106 -3.75 5.37 21.55
N THR A 107 -4.11 4.21 22.10
CA THR A 107 -4.29 3.99 23.55
C THR A 107 -3.09 3.30 24.18
N PHE A 108 -1.98 3.15 23.43
CA PHE A 108 -0.76 2.54 23.92
C PHE A 108 0.15 3.52 24.67
N LYS A 109 0.06 4.82 24.37
CA LYS A 109 0.79 5.88 25.07
C LYS A 109 -0.08 7.13 25.16
N GLU A 110 -0.41 7.53 26.38
CA GLU A 110 -1.28 8.68 26.64
C GLU A 110 -0.61 9.98 26.17
N GLY A 111 -1.37 10.84 25.47
CA GLY A 111 -0.87 12.10 24.92
C GLY A 111 -0.07 11.97 23.60
N TYR A 112 0.12 10.75 23.08
CA TYR A 112 0.76 10.55 21.78
C TYR A 112 -0.28 10.58 20.65
N HIS A 113 -0.18 11.59 19.79
CA HIS A 113 -1.12 11.84 18.70
C HIS A 113 -0.77 11.05 17.43
N SER A 114 -0.99 9.74 17.48
CA SER A 114 -0.97 8.86 16.30
C SER A 114 -2.32 8.18 16.12
N SER A 115 -2.71 7.91 14.86
CA SER A 115 -4.00 7.27 14.54
C SER A 115 -4.18 5.96 15.31
N LYS A 116 -5.36 5.77 15.92
CA LYS A 116 -5.75 4.47 16.52
C LYS A 116 -5.83 3.39 15.44
N THR A 117 -6.38 3.73 14.28
CA THR A 117 -6.34 2.86 13.12
C THR A 117 -4.89 2.73 12.65
N ARG A 118 -4.39 1.49 12.60
CA ARG A 118 -3.00 1.20 12.19
C ARG A 118 -2.90 0.78 10.73
N VAL A 119 -3.96 0.21 10.17
CA VAL A 119 -3.95 -0.30 8.80
C VAL A 119 -5.11 0.27 7.99
N CYS A 120 -4.81 0.98 6.91
CA CYS A 120 -5.80 1.30 5.88
C CYS A 120 -5.73 0.26 4.76
N VAL A 121 -6.84 -0.39 4.47
CA VAL A 121 -6.97 -1.38 3.40
C VAL A 121 -7.71 -0.74 2.23
N THR A 122 -7.05 -0.59 1.10
CA THR A 122 -7.58 0.11 -0.08
C THR A 122 -7.36 -0.69 -1.35
N VAL A 123 -8.01 -0.29 -2.44
CA VAL A 123 -7.73 -0.81 -3.79
C VAL A 123 -6.85 0.16 -4.57
N GLY A 124 -7.24 1.44 -4.52
CA GLY A 124 -6.59 2.51 -5.28
C GLY A 124 -6.89 3.92 -4.75
N MET A 125 -7.70 4.10 -3.70
CA MET A 125 -8.02 5.46 -3.24
C MET A 125 -6.84 6.16 -2.59
N MET A 126 -5.95 5.41 -1.94
CA MET A 126 -4.78 5.98 -1.25
C MET A 126 -3.49 5.91 -2.10
N THR A 127 -3.60 5.66 -3.40
CA THR A 127 -2.44 5.71 -4.31
C THR A 127 -1.99 7.14 -4.55
N THR A 128 -2.91 8.11 -4.60
CA THR A 128 -2.66 9.54 -4.86
C THR A 128 -3.51 10.45 -3.99
N GLY A 129 -3.00 11.63 -3.65
CA GLY A 129 -3.80 12.72 -3.07
C GLY A 129 -3.87 12.80 -1.55
N TYR A 130 -3.29 11.84 -0.82
CA TYR A 130 -3.21 11.87 0.65
C TYR A 130 -1.76 11.74 1.09
N ASP A 131 -1.31 12.66 1.96
CA ASP A 131 0.08 12.73 2.40
C ASP A 131 0.22 12.15 3.81
N CYS A 132 0.45 10.83 3.86
CA CYS A 132 0.71 10.10 5.09
C CYS A 132 2.23 9.95 5.26
N GLU A 133 2.87 10.81 6.05
CA GLU A 133 4.33 10.82 6.18
C GLU A 133 4.87 9.69 7.08
N ASP A 134 4.08 9.32 8.09
CA ASP A 134 4.39 8.38 9.16
C ASP A 134 4.14 6.90 8.81
N ILE A 135 3.94 6.60 7.52
CA ILE A 135 3.77 5.23 7.03
C ILE A 135 5.07 4.44 7.21
N LEU A 136 4.99 3.34 7.95
CA LEU A 136 6.10 2.42 8.20
C LEU A 136 6.01 1.14 7.38
N ASN A 137 4.80 0.75 6.94
CA ASN A 137 4.62 -0.45 6.13
C ASN A 137 3.69 -0.21 4.94
N LEU A 138 4.07 -0.72 3.78
CA LEU A 138 3.23 -0.82 2.60
C LEU A 138 3.10 -2.28 2.22
N CYS A 139 1.91 -2.71 1.85
CA CYS A 139 1.67 -4.10 1.47
C CYS A 139 0.94 -4.18 0.14
N LEU A 140 1.51 -4.93 -0.80
CA LEU A 140 0.98 -5.16 -2.12
C LEU A 140 0.37 -6.56 -2.16
N MET A 141 -0.96 -6.61 -2.07
CA MET A 141 -1.78 -7.82 -2.18
C MET A 141 -2.56 -7.84 -3.51
N ARG A 142 -2.01 -7.20 -4.55
CA ARG A 142 -2.54 -7.18 -5.91
C ARG A 142 -1.40 -7.13 -6.91
N ALA A 143 -1.63 -7.61 -8.12
CA ALA A 143 -0.73 -7.33 -9.23
C ALA A 143 -0.77 -5.84 -9.59
N ILE A 144 0.39 -5.29 -9.95
CA ILE A 144 0.58 -3.92 -10.43
C ILE A 144 1.46 -3.98 -11.67
N PHE A 145 0.92 -3.51 -12.79
CA PHE A 145 1.63 -3.52 -14.08
C PHE A 145 2.06 -2.12 -14.52
N SER A 146 1.42 -1.07 -13.99
CA SER A 146 1.77 0.32 -14.27
C SER A 146 2.99 0.75 -13.42
N PRO A 147 4.11 1.16 -14.04
CA PRO A 147 5.25 1.72 -13.32
C PRO A 147 4.86 2.93 -12.47
N GLN A 148 4.00 3.79 -13.02
CA GLN A 148 3.53 4.99 -12.35
C GLN A 148 2.76 4.65 -11.07
N ASP A 149 1.86 3.68 -11.11
CA ASP A 149 1.10 3.26 -9.92
C ASP A 149 2.02 2.68 -8.86
N PHE A 150 2.99 1.86 -9.26
CA PHE A 150 3.96 1.28 -8.33
C PHE A 150 4.81 2.34 -7.64
N ILE A 151 5.35 3.31 -8.40
CA ILE A 151 6.13 4.43 -7.85
C ILE A 151 5.27 5.27 -6.90
N GLN A 152 4.02 5.56 -7.26
CA GLN A 152 3.11 6.33 -6.42
C GLN A 152 2.79 5.61 -5.11
N MET A 153 2.49 4.30 -5.16
CA MET A 153 2.26 3.49 -3.97
C MET A 153 3.50 3.43 -3.09
N LYS A 154 4.66 3.10 -3.66
CA LYS A 154 5.95 3.04 -2.94
C LYS A 154 6.32 4.40 -2.34
N GLY A 155 6.04 5.50 -3.04
CA GLY A 155 6.29 6.86 -2.61
C GLY A 155 5.57 7.26 -1.32
N ARG A 156 4.51 6.54 -0.92
CA ARG A 156 3.87 6.73 0.40
C ARG A 156 4.82 6.36 1.55
N GLY A 157 5.71 5.40 1.32
CA GLY A 157 6.66 4.93 2.33
C GLY A 157 7.93 5.78 2.45
N THR A 158 8.28 6.54 1.40
CA THR A 158 9.58 7.25 1.33
C THR A 158 9.59 8.61 2.01
N ARG A 159 8.44 9.10 2.47
CA ARG A 159 8.33 10.36 3.23
C ARG A 159 9.17 10.29 4.51
N LYS A 160 9.91 11.36 4.80
CA LYS A 160 10.58 11.54 6.08
C LYS A 160 9.55 11.88 7.15
N TYR A 161 9.74 11.39 8.35
CA TYR A 161 8.86 11.67 9.47
C TYR A 161 9.64 11.51 10.77
N ASP A 162 9.43 12.40 11.72
CA ASP A 162 10.02 12.33 13.05
C ASP A 162 8.89 12.00 14.04
N PHE A 163 8.98 10.84 14.65
CA PHE A 163 8.06 10.41 15.70
C PHE A 163 8.38 11.18 16.97
N VAL A 164 7.55 12.16 17.30
CA VAL A 164 7.75 13.04 18.46
C VAL A 164 6.70 12.77 19.52
N TYR A 165 7.15 12.63 20.75
CA TYR A 165 6.32 12.63 21.94
C TYR A 165 6.88 13.63 22.96
N SER A 166 6.01 14.29 23.69
CA SER A 166 6.43 15.20 24.76
C SER A 166 5.49 15.06 25.94
N GLU A 167 6.07 14.81 27.11
CA GLU A 167 5.34 14.72 28.37
C GLU A 167 5.91 15.70 29.39
N ARG A 168 5.06 16.12 30.32
CA ARG A 168 5.47 16.98 31.43
C ARG A 168 5.69 16.12 32.65
N ASP A 169 6.89 16.20 33.22
CA ASP A 169 7.20 15.51 34.47
C ASP A 169 6.50 16.16 35.68
N TYR A 170 6.61 15.52 36.84
CA TYR A 170 6.03 16.01 38.10
C TYR A 170 6.65 17.33 38.61
N LEU A 171 7.78 17.76 38.04
CA LEU A 171 8.48 19.02 38.33
C LEU A 171 8.14 20.13 37.32
N GLY A 172 7.31 19.84 36.32
CA GLY A 172 6.92 20.78 35.27
C GLY A 172 7.90 20.89 34.11
N LYS A 173 8.96 20.08 34.06
CA LYS A 173 9.90 20.00 32.94
C LYS A 173 9.27 19.17 31.81
N ILE A 174 9.53 19.57 30.57
CA ILE A 174 9.09 18.82 29.39
C ILE A 174 10.19 17.84 29.00
N GLU A 175 9.88 16.56 29.02
CA GLU A 175 10.69 15.51 28.41
C GLU A 175 10.20 15.27 26.98
N LYS A 176 11.13 15.20 26.03
CA LYS A 176 10.83 15.03 24.61
C LYS A 176 11.54 13.79 24.07
N ASP A 177 10.75 12.84 23.62
CA ASP A 177 11.22 11.70 22.85
C ASP A 177 11.08 12.02 21.35
N GLU A 178 12.15 11.83 20.60
CA GLU A 178 12.16 12.04 19.15
C GLU A 178 12.89 10.87 18.48
N VAL A 179 12.16 10.13 17.64
CA VAL A 179 12.72 9.02 16.86
C VAL A 179 12.50 9.30 15.38
N LYS A 180 13.58 9.35 14.61
CA LYS A 180 13.50 9.60 13.16
C LYS A 180 13.11 8.34 12.42
N LYS A 181 12.28 8.48 11.39
CA LYS A 181 11.98 7.40 10.46
C LYS A 181 13.20 7.12 9.58
N GLU A 182 13.87 6.00 9.84
CA GLU A 182 15.04 5.58 9.06
C GLU A 182 14.67 4.79 7.80
N ARG A 183 13.58 4.00 7.86
CA ARG A 183 13.15 3.11 6.79
C ARG A 183 11.65 2.81 6.85
N PHE A 184 11.12 2.26 5.78
CA PHE A 184 9.80 1.62 5.73
C PHE A 184 9.96 0.20 5.16
N LYS A 185 8.97 -0.67 5.37
CA LYS A 185 8.91 -1.99 4.75
C LYS A 185 7.89 -2.03 3.62
N LEU A 186 8.27 -2.61 2.50
CA LEU A 186 7.37 -2.95 1.39
C LEU A 186 7.19 -4.47 1.36
N PHE A 187 5.98 -4.92 1.67
CA PHE A 187 5.58 -6.32 1.55
C PHE A 187 5.07 -6.55 0.13
N ASP A 188 5.79 -7.37 -0.63
CA ASP A 188 5.44 -7.73 -1.99
C ASP A 188 5.06 -9.22 -2.05
N PHE A 189 3.76 -9.50 -2.13
CA PHE A 189 3.25 -10.87 -2.25
C PHE A 189 2.99 -11.29 -3.69
N PHE A 190 3.27 -10.42 -4.66
CA PHE A 190 2.98 -10.63 -6.09
C PHE A 190 4.23 -10.57 -6.98
N ALA A 191 5.43 -10.56 -6.38
CA ALA A 191 6.71 -10.45 -7.07
C ALA A 191 6.76 -9.23 -8.03
N ILE A 192 6.11 -8.14 -7.62
CA ILE A 192 6.05 -6.87 -8.34
C ILE A 192 7.44 -6.24 -8.41
N CYS A 193 8.21 -6.33 -7.33
CA CYS A 193 9.58 -5.84 -7.28
C CYS A 193 10.46 -6.58 -8.30
N GLU A 194 10.39 -7.91 -8.34
CA GLU A 194 11.11 -8.73 -9.33
C GLU A 194 10.65 -8.40 -10.75
N TYR A 195 9.34 -8.25 -10.96
CA TYR A 195 8.77 -7.89 -12.26
C TYR A 195 9.36 -6.58 -12.79
N PHE A 196 9.39 -5.51 -12.00
CA PHE A 196 9.93 -4.23 -12.44
C PHE A 196 11.46 -4.17 -12.49
N GLU A 197 12.16 -5.01 -11.74
CA GLU A 197 13.62 -5.05 -11.78
C GLU A 197 14.14 -5.82 -13.01
N GLU A 198 13.52 -6.96 -13.33
CA GLU A 198 14.06 -7.92 -14.31
C GLU A 198 13.22 -8.05 -15.58
N LYS A 199 11.89 -8.05 -15.48
CA LYS A 199 10.98 -8.47 -16.56
C LYS A 199 10.33 -7.32 -17.31
N PHE A 200 10.23 -6.15 -16.71
CA PHE A 200 9.58 -4.99 -17.33
C PHE A 200 10.44 -4.40 -18.46
N ASN A 201 9.85 -4.27 -19.65
CA ASN A 201 10.52 -3.67 -20.79
C ASN A 201 10.38 -2.14 -20.74
N TYR A 202 11.46 -1.45 -20.38
CA TYR A 202 11.46 0.01 -20.30
C TYR A 202 11.54 0.70 -21.66
N ASP A 203 11.90 -0.01 -22.73
CA ASP A 203 12.08 0.58 -24.06
C ASP A 203 10.82 0.44 -24.94
N GLU A 204 9.77 -0.19 -24.42
CA GLU A 204 8.49 -0.36 -25.11
C GLU A 204 7.79 1.00 -25.31
N VAL A 205 7.47 1.32 -26.56
CA VAL A 205 6.67 2.49 -26.93
C VAL A 205 5.20 2.11 -26.76
N ILE A 206 4.51 2.75 -25.82
CA ILE A 206 3.08 2.54 -25.61
C ILE A 206 2.34 3.20 -26.77
N GLU A 207 1.73 2.39 -27.64
CA GLU A 207 0.82 2.92 -28.66
C GLU A 207 -0.41 3.52 -27.96
N LEU A 208 -0.77 4.75 -28.37
CA LEU A 208 -1.98 5.38 -27.87
C LEU A 208 -3.18 4.50 -28.26
N PRO A 209 -4.16 4.31 -27.35
CA PRO A 209 -5.40 3.65 -27.73
C PRO A 209 -6.00 4.38 -28.93
N PRO A 210 -6.47 3.67 -29.97
CA PRO A 210 -7.17 4.31 -31.07
C PRO A 210 -8.39 5.06 -30.54
N GLU A 211 -8.64 6.27 -31.04
CA GLU A 211 -9.82 7.06 -30.66
C GLU A 211 -11.10 6.29 -31.01
N THR A 212 -11.69 5.62 -30.01
CA THR A 212 -12.97 4.92 -30.22
C THR A 212 -14.10 5.94 -30.32
N GLY A 213 -14.61 6.10 -31.55
CA GLY A 213 -15.96 6.58 -31.80
C GLY A 213 -17.00 5.70 -31.11
N LYS A 214 -18.09 6.32 -30.66
CA LYS A 214 -19.22 5.66 -29.98
C LYS A 214 -19.76 4.48 -30.78
N GLU A 215 -19.69 3.27 -30.22
CA GLU A 215 -20.62 2.19 -30.54
C GLU A 215 -21.02 1.39 -29.29
N SER A 216 -22.22 0.85 -29.35
CA SER A 216 -23.08 0.44 -28.25
C SER A 216 -23.04 -1.06 -27.93
N GLY A 217 -22.89 -1.39 -26.64
CA GLY A 217 -23.65 -2.42 -25.91
C GLY A 217 -23.22 -3.90 -26.01
N MET A 218 -22.89 -4.50 -24.86
CA MET A 218 -23.32 -5.85 -24.42
C MET A 218 -23.35 -5.91 -22.87
N PRO A 219 -24.26 -6.67 -22.24
CA PRO A 219 -24.42 -6.72 -20.79
C PRO A 219 -23.32 -7.56 -20.11
N PRO A 220 -23.04 -7.37 -18.81
CA PRO A 220 -22.03 -8.16 -18.10
C PRO A 220 -22.53 -9.58 -17.88
N THR A 221 -21.72 -10.58 -18.24
CA THR A 221 -21.93 -11.98 -17.88
C THR A 221 -21.76 -12.14 -16.36
N GLN A 222 -22.79 -12.65 -15.69
CA GLN A 222 -22.72 -13.08 -14.29
C GLN A 222 -21.75 -14.27 -14.17
N LEU A 223 -20.69 -14.13 -13.37
CA LEU A 223 -19.90 -15.29 -12.92
C LEU A 223 -20.62 -15.94 -11.73
N SER A 224 -21.14 -17.14 -11.95
CA SER A 224 -21.65 -18.03 -10.91
C SER A 224 -20.65 -19.16 -10.62
N THR A 225 -20.73 -19.64 -9.37
CA THR A 225 -20.08 -20.79 -8.72
C THR A 225 -18.74 -20.57 -8.00
N GLU A 226 -18.84 -20.66 -6.66
CA GLU A 226 -17.75 -20.80 -5.70
C GLU A 226 -16.89 -22.03 -6.04
N TYR A 227 -15.60 -21.80 -6.30
CA TYR A 227 -14.59 -22.86 -6.36
C TYR A 227 -13.77 -22.85 -5.06
N LYS A 228 -13.88 -23.91 -4.26
CA LYS A 228 -13.02 -24.13 -3.08
C LYS A 228 -11.82 -24.98 -3.48
N SER A 229 -10.63 -24.35 -3.50
CA SER A 229 -9.35 -25.06 -3.64
C SER A 229 -8.92 -25.65 -2.29
N PHE A 230 -8.63 -26.96 -2.25
CA PHE A 230 -8.22 -27.70 -1.04
C PHE A 230 -6.69 -27.86 -0.91
N ARG A 231 -5.88 -27.16 -1.72
CA ARG A 231 -4.41 -27.26 -1.63
C ARG A 231 -3.89 -26.29 -0.57
N SER A 232 -3.13 -26.82 0.39
CA SER A 232 -2.36 -26.01 1.33
C SER A 232 -1.29 -25.22 0.55
N ASP A 233 -1.35 -23.91 0.63
CA ASP A 233 -0.39 -23.00 0.01
C ASP A 233 0.52 -22.41 1.09
N PRO A 234 1.62 -23.10 1.47
CA PRO A 234 2.63 -22.50 2.32
C PRO A 234 3.34 -21.36 1.56
N LEU A 235 3.69 -20.28 2.25
CA LEU A 235 4.63 -19.27 1.73
C LEU A 235 5.88 -20.00 1.25
N LYS A 236 6.08 -20.02 -0.07
CA LYS A 236 7.10 -20.86 -0.70
C LYS A 236 8.52 -20.39 -0.37
N GLU A 237 8.67 -19.08 -0.20
CA GLU A 237 9.93 -18.43 0.17
C GLU A 237 9.62 -17.04 0.77
N LEU A 238 10.31 -16.68 1.85
CA LEU A 238 10.26 -15.33 2.44
C LEU A 238 11.69 -14.77 2.39
N SER A 239 11.94 -13.83 1.49
CA SER A 239 13.21 -13.13 1.37
C SER A 239 13.03 -11.66 1.78
N GLU A 240 13.97 -11.13 2.56
CA GLU A 240 14.04 -9.71 2.88
C GLU A 240 15.22 -9.11 2.12
N THR A 241 14.93 -8.18 1.20
CA THR A 241 15.95 -7.49 0.41
C THR A 241 16.06 -6.04 0.86
N PHE A 242 17.26 -5.62 1.25
CA PHE A 242 17.53 -4.22 1.56
C PHE A 242 17.78 -3.44 0.26
N ILE A 243 16.96 -2.42 0.01
CA ILE A 243 17.15 -1.49 -1.11
C ILE A 243 18.00 -0.33 -0.64
N GLY A 244 19.18 -0.17 -1.24
CA GLY A 244 20.11 0.92 -0.95
C GLY A 244 19.66 2.28 -1.50
N PHE A 245 20.49 3.31 -1.30
CA PHE A 245 20.21 4.68 -1.74
C PHE A 245 20.03 4.84 -3.26
N GLU A 246 20.63 3.94 -4.06
CA GLU A 246 20.47 3.88 -5.52
C GLU A 246 19.03 3.54 -5.98
N GLY A 247 18.17 3.10 -5.05
CA GLY A 247 16.78 2.75 -5.32
C GLY A 247 16.63 1.50 -6.20
N MET A 248 15.42 1.29 -6.71
CA MET A 248 15.11 0.20 -7.64
C MET A 248 15.35 0.65 -9.08
N ARG A 249 15.52 -0.28 -10.02
CA ARG A 249 15.72 0.06 -11.45
C ARG A 249 14.58 0.89 -12.01
N ILE A 250 13.35 0.63 -11.57
CA ILE A 250 12.17 1.40 -11.96
C ILE A 250 12.29 2.88 -11.60
N ASP A 251 12.89 3.20 -10.45
CA ASP A 251 13.10 4.58 -10.02
C ASP A 251 14.05 5.27 -10.98
N ARG A 252 15.23 4.66 -11.20
CA ARG A 252 16.27 5.20 -12.10
C ARG A 252 15.74 5.44 -13.50
N LYS A 253 15.07 4.43 -14.08
CA LYS A 253 14.52 4.51 -15.44
C LYS A 253 13.40 5.52 -15.59
N PHE A 254 12.57 5.70 -14.56
CA PHE A 254 11.52 6.72 -14.60
C PHE A 254 12.10 8.13 -14.55
N PHE A 255 13.11 8.37 -13.72
CA PHE A 255 13.78 9.68 -13.63
C PHE A 255 14.60 10.01 -14.88
N GLU A 256 15.31 9.04 -15.47
CA GLU A 256 16.01 9.21 -16.75
C GLU A 256 15.05 9.69 -17.85
N LYS A 257 13.92 9.00 -18.04
CA LYS A 257 12.90 9.40 -19.01
C LYS A 257 12.31 10.78 -18.73
N PHE A 258 12.06 11.09 -17.46
CA PHE A 258 11.57 12.42 -17.08
C PHE A 258 12.59 13.51 -17.43
N GLU A 259 13.86 13.30 -17.12
CA GLU A 259 14.94 14.23 -17.45
C GLU A 259 15.08 14.44 -18.96
N GLU A 260 15.00 13.39 -19.76
CA GLU A 260 15.01 13.47 -21.22
C GLU A 260 13.84 14.28 -21.78
N VAL A 261 12.62 14.06 -21.25
CA VAL A 261 11.43 14.83 -21.64
C VAL A 261 11.58 16.32 -21.28
N VAL A 262 12.03 16.63 -20.07
CA VAL A 262 12.23 18.01 -19.61
C VAL A 262 13.34 18.71 -20.42
N LYS A 263 14.41 17.99 -20.75
CA LYS A 263 15.48 18.49 -21.65
C LYS A 263 15.04 18.51 -23.12
N GLY A 264 13.95 17.85 -23.50
CA GLY A 264 13.40 17.88 -24.84
C GLY A 264 12.50 19.10 -25.08
N ASP A 265 11.90 19.64 -24.02
CA ASP A 265 10.93 20.72 -24.08
C ASP A 265 11.62 22.10 -24.30
N GLU A 266 11.35 22.72 -25.46
CA GLU A 266 11.90 24.04 -25.82
C GLU A 266 11.43 25.15 -24.86
N TYR A 267 10.21 25.07 -24.33
CA TYR A 267 9.69 26.05 -23.38
C TYR A 267 10.44 26.03 -22.04
N VAL A 268 10.84 24.84 -21.59
CA VAL A 268 11.60 24.69 -20.34
C VAL A 268 13.06 25.12 -20.54
N LYS A 269 13.65 24.84 -21.71
CA LYS A 269 14.99 25.35 -22.05
C LYS A 269 15.06 26.86 -22.01
N ASP A 270 14.12 27.54 -22.65
CA ASP A 270 14.13 29.00 -22.74
C ASP A 270 14.06 29.68 -21.37
N LYS A 271 13.39 29.07 -20.38
CA LYS A 271 13.30 29.58 -19.00
C LYS A 271 14.46 29.25 -18.08
N ILE A 272 15.32 28.31 -18.43
CA ILE A 272 16.51 27.95 -17.63
C ILE A 272 17.72 28.83 -18.00
N TYR A 273 17.70 29.44 -19.19
CA TYR A 273 18.78 30.29 -19.70
C TYR A 273 18.48 31.81 -19.65
N GLU A 274 17.38 32.23 -19.00
CA GLU A 274 17.14 33.61 -18.51
C GLU A 274 17.57 33.77 -17.05
#